data_AF-A0AB39UXR4-F1
#
_entry.id   AF-A0AB39UXR4-F1
#
_cell.length_a   1.000
_cell.length_b   1.000
_cell.length_c   1.000
_cell.angle_alpha   90.00
_cell.angle_beta   90.00
_cell.angle_gamma   90.00
#
_symmetry.space_group_name_H-M   'P 1'
#
loop_
_entity.id
_entity.type
_entity.pdbx_description
1 polymer ?
#
loop_
_entity_poly.entity_id
_entity_poly.type
_entity_poly.pdbx_seq_one_letter_code
_entity_poly.pdbx_strand_id
1 'polypeptide(L)'
;MKARLTILSLITATLLLTGCATTGSGKRDLSEIMYLRGQFAWWDALPEYKVQKAGDDVYVARAELKADGQPYEFKFGDAGWTSGTNCGYLTEEDKVVEIGKKVKANCASVFENFRFTPAEDGVYEFYLDVSGETPLVYIKKAS
;
A
#
# COMPACT_ATOMS: atom_id res chain seq x y z
N MET A 1 -21.06 -50.68 -57.36
CA MET A 1 -19.93 -49.74 -57.28
C MET A 1 -20.45 -48.32 -57.46
N LYS A 2 -20.30 -47.45 -56.45
CA LYS A 2 -20.08 -45.99 -56.56
C LYS A 2 -19.97 -45.37 -55.15
N ALA A 3 -18.76 -44.87 -54.89
CA ALA A 3 -18.27 -43.83 -53.98
C ALA A 3 -18.84 -43.61 -52.55
N ARG A 4 -17.91 -43.61 -51.60
CA ARG A 4 -17.96 -43.03 -50.24
C ARG A 4 -17.87 -41.49 -50.31
N LEU A 5 -18.45 -40.74 -49.35
CA LEU A 5 -17.74 -39.71 -48.56
C LEU A 5 -18.60 -39.02 -47.46
N THR A 6 -18.04 -39.05 -46.23
CA THR A 6 -17.99 -38.02 -45.15
C THR A 6 -19.22 -37.34 -44.53
N ILE A 7 -19.47 -37.72 -43.26
CA ILE A 7 -19.51 -36.92 -42.02
C ILE A 7 -19.72 -35.40 -42.14
N LEU A 8 -20.75 -34.86 -41.48
CA LEU A 8 -20.64 -33.59 -40.76
C LEU A 8 -21.55 -33.57 -39.51
N SER A 9 -20.93 -33.72 -38.34
CA SER A 9 -21.50 -33.36 -37.05
C SER A 9 -21.56 -31.84 -36.90
N LEU A 10 -22.63 -31.29 -36.33
CA LEU A 10 -22.53 -30.12 -35.44
C LEU A 10 -23.77 -30.03 -34.53
N ILE A 11 -23.68 -30.69 -33.37
CA ILE A 11 -24.53 -30.39 -32.22
C ILE A 11 -23.79 -29.30 -31.46
N THR A 12 -24.34 -28.08 -31.42
CA THR A 12 -23.85 -27.05 -30.50
C THR A 12 -25.04 -26.44 -29.79
N ALA A 13 -25.43 -27.06 -28.68
CA ALA A 13 -26.30 -26.45 -27.68
C ALA A 13 -25.42 -25.53 -26.81
N THR A 14 -25.46 -24.23 -27.06
CA THR A 14 -24.80 -23.24 -26.21
C THR A 14 -25.62 -23.04 -24.93
N LEU A 15 -25.18 -23.72 -23.86
CA LEU A 15 -25.62 -23.42 -22.50
C LEU A 15 -25.14 -22.04 -22.08
N LEU A 16 -26.09 -21.27 -21.54
CA LEU A 16 -25.92 -19.99 -20.88
C LEU A 16 -24.98 -20.14 -19.68
N LEU A 17 -23.90 -19.36 -19.68
CA LEU A 17 -23.29 -18.88 -18.45
C LEU A 17 -23.44 -17.37 -18.43
N THR A 18 -24.50 -16.90 -17.79
CA THR A 18 -24.58 -15.54 -17.27
C THR A 18 -23.50 -15.41 -16.19
N GLY A 19 -22.29 -15.03 -16.61
CA GLY A 19 -21.28 -14.57 -15.68
C GLY A 19 -21.77 -13.25 -15.10
N CYS A 20 -22.31 -13.26 -13.89
CA CYS A 20 -22.30 -12.07 -13.06
C CYS A 20 -20.84 -11.69 -12.86
N ALA A 21 -20.33 -10.77 -13.69
CA ALA A 21 -19.15 -10.02 -13.33
C ALA A 21 -19.53 -9.23 -12.07
N THR A 22 -19.19 -9.76 -10.91
CA THR A 22 -19.13 -8.95 -9.70
C THR A 22 -18.13 -7.86 -10.02
N THR A 23 -18.62 -6.68 -10.37
CA THR A 23 -17.89 -5.43 -10.24
C THR A 23 -17.71 -5.19 -8.74
N GLY A 24 -16.89 -6.01 -8.10
CA GLY A 24 -16.15 -5.54 -6.95
C GLY A 24 -15.29 -4.44 -7.51
N SER A 25 -15.54 -3.20 -7.09
CA SER A 25 -14.67 -2.05 -7.27
C SER A 25 -13.35 -2.34 -6.53
N GLY A 26 -12.61 -3.33 -7.01
CA GLY A 26 -11.56 -4.02 -6.28
C GLY A 26 -10.38 -3.09 -6.11
N LYS A 27 -10.45 -2.24 -5.09
CA LYS A 27 -9.28 -1.51 -4.59
C LYS A 27 -8.18 -2.56 -4.37
N ARG A 28 -7.01 -2.26 -4.93
CA ARG A 28 -5.83 -3.11 -4.78
C ARG A 28 -5.54 -3.25 -3.29
N ASP A 29 -5.37 -4.47 -2.83
CA ASP A 29 -4.87 -4.74 -1.48
C ASP A 29 -3.41 -4.29 -1.38
N LEU A 30 -3.17 -3.20 -0.65
CA LEU A 30 -1.82 -2.64 -0.52
C LEU A 30 -0.92 -3.55 0.32
N SER A 31 -1.46 -4.40 1.19
CA SER A 31 -0.67 -5.32 2.01
C SER A 31 0.10 -6.37 1.19
N GLU A 32 -0.27 -6.54 -0.08
CA GLU A 32 0.44 -7.44 -0.99
C GLU A 32 1.75 -6.86 -1.53
N ILE A 33 1.87 -5.52 -1.62
CA ILE A 33 2.95 -4.87 -2.37
C ILE A 33 3.63 -3.72 -1.64
N MET A 34 3.03 -3.18 -0.59
CA MET A 34 3.48 -1.94 0.06
C MET A 34 4.32 -2.20 1.29
N TYR A 35 5.32 -1.34 1.47
CA TYR A 35 6.25 -1.36 2.58
C TYR A 35 6.34 0.03 3.20
N LEU A 36 6.53 0.07 4.50
CA LEU A 36 7.12 1.22 5.15
C LEU A 36 8.63 1.21 4.80
N ARG A 37 9.10 2.30 4.18
CA ARG A 37 10.50 2.44 3.74
C ARG A 37 11.06 3.71 4.36
N GLY A 38 12.29 3.66 4.84
CA GLY A 38 12.92 4.81 5.47
C GLY A 38 14.37 4.54 5.85
N GLN A 39 14.98 5.51 6.52
CA GLN A 39 16.41 5.44 6.89
C GLN A 39 16.75 4.19 7.72
N PHE A 40 15.86 3.75 8.62
CA PHE A 40 16.02 2.54 9.43
C PHE A 40 16.09 1.24 8.61
N ALA A 41 15.67 1.27 7.35
CA ALA A 41 15.71 0.15 6.42
C ALA A 41 16.66 0.41 5.25
N TRP A 42 17.51 1.45 5.31
CA TRP A 42 18.32 1.91 4.18
C TRP A 42 17.49 2.15 2.90
N TRP A 43 16.23 2.53 3.08
CA TRP A 43 15.22 2.66 2.04
C TRP A 43 14.85 1.36 1.31
N ASP A 44 15.27 0.18 1.74
CA ASP A 44 14.90 -1.09 1.09
C ASP A 44 13.45 -1.51 1.40
N ALA A 45 12.86 -2.31 0.50
CA ALA A 45 11.55 -2.93 0.70
C ALA A 45 11.72 -4.27 1.43
N LEU A 46 11.92 -4.21 2.74
CA LEU A 46 12.19 -5.40 3.56
C LEU A 46 10.89 -6.04 4.08
N PRO A 47 10.79 -7.39 4.11
CA PRO A 47 9.57 -8.09 4.53
C PRO A 47 9.03 -7.70 5.92
N GLU A 48 9.90 -7.41 6.88
CA GLU A 48 9.55 -6.98 8.24
C GLU A 48 8.82 -5.63 8.29
N TYR A 49 8.98 -4.80 7.26
CA TYR A 49 8.31 -3.50 7.13
C TYR A 49 7.14 -3.53 6.12
N LYS A 50 6.75 -4.72 5.65
CA LYS A 50 5.57 -4.87 4.79
C LYS A 50 4.32 -4.44 5.56
N VAL A 51 3.46 -3.64 4.91
CA VAL A 51 2.24 -3.18 5.57
C VAL A 51 1.25 -4.32 5.75
N GLN A 52 0.53 -4.32 6.87
CA GLN A 52 -0.53 -5.25 7.21
C GLN A 52 -1.86 -4.51 7.25
N LYS A 53 -2.98 -5.20 7.02
CA LYS A 53 -4.30 -4.58 7.19
C LYS A 53 -4.59 -4.27 8.66
N ALA A 54 -5.03 -3.05 8.92
CA ALA A 54 -5.60 -2.59 10.19
C ALA A 54 -7.08 -2.19 10.05
N GLY A 55 -7.63 -2.27 8.84
CA GLY A 55 -9.02 -2.01 8.46
C GLY A 55 -9.19 -2.25 6.95
N ASP A 56 -10.36 -1.94 6.40
CA ASP A 56 -10.66 -2.19 4.97
C ASP A 56 -9.69 -1.45 4.04
N ASP A 57 -9.44 -0.17 4.34
CA ASP A 57 -8.55 0.74 3.59
C ASP A 57 -7.48 1.36 4.49
N VAL A 58 -7.17 0.71 5.62
CA VAL A 58 -6.17 1.18 6.57
C VAL A 58 -5.09 0.11 6.73
N TYR A 59 -3.84 0.54 6.56
CA TYR A 59 -2.67 -0.32 6.61
C TYR A 59 -1.71 0.15 7.69
N VAL A 60 -0.97 -0.77 8.28
CA VAL A 60 -0.01 -0.50 9.37
C VAL A 60 1.29 -1.26 9.15
N ALA A 61 2.42 -0.61 9.43
CA ALA A 61 3.72 -1.26 9.57
C ALA A 61 4.37 -0.82 10.88
N ARG A 62 5.31 -1.62 11.40
CA ARG A 62 6.00 -1.36 12.66
C ARG A 62 7.48 -1.15 12.43
N ALA A 63 8.07 -0.18 13.12
CA ALA A 63 9.51 0.02 13.15
C ALA A 63 9.98 0.27 14.58
N GLU A 64 11.08 -0.35 14.97
CA GLU A 64 11.80 -0.03 16.20
C GLU A 64 12.74 1.16 15.93
N LEU A 65 12.61 2.23 16.71
CA LEU A 65 13.37 3.46 16.53
C LEU A 65 14.10 3.85 17.82
N LYS A 66 15.19 4.62 17.65
CA LYS A 66 15.99 5.17 18.73
C LYS A 66 15.75 6.67 18.89
N ALA A 67 15.61 7.13 20.12
CA ALA A 67 15.46 8.55 20.43
C ALA A 67 16.83 9.24 20.55
N ASP A 68 17.54 9.34 19.43
CA ASP A 68 18.82 10.04 19.34
C ASP A 68 18.68 11.56 19.06
N GLY A 69 17.44 12.04 18.98
CA GLY A 69 17.09 13.43 18.70
C GLY A 69 17.09 13.81 17.22
N GLN A 70 17.41 12.87 16.31
CA GLN A 70 17.36 13.10 14.87
C GLN A 70 16.03 12.62 14.27
N PRO A 71 15.52 13.28 13.21
CA PRO A 71 14.34 12.80 12.51
C PRO A 71 14.68 11.62 11.60
N TYR A 72 13.90 10.55 11.72
CA TYR A 72 13.84 9.51 10.70
C TYR A 72 13.01 10.01 9.52
N GLU A 73 13.57 9.86 8.32
CA GLU A 73 12.81 10.03 7.09
C GLU A 73 12.19 8.71 6.65
N PHE A 74 10.95 8.79 6.17
CA PHE A 74 10.20 7.61 5.72
C PHE A 74 9.15 7.95 4.65
N LYS A 75 8.70 6.91 3.95
CA LYS A 75 7.58 6.87 3.01
C LYS A 75 6.89 5.52 3.07
N PHE A 76 5.70 5.42 2.49
CA PHE A 76 5.17 4.13 2.06
C PHE A 76 5.49 3.94 0.59
N GLY A 77 6.26 2.91 0.24
CA GLY A 77 6.67 2.63 -1.14
C GLY A 77 6.53 1.15 -1.49
N ASP A 78 6.06 0.83 -2.70
CA ASP A 78 6.26 -0.50 -3.25
C ASP A 78 7.75 -0.67 -3.59
N ALA A 79 8.19 -1.89 -3.90
CA ALA A 79 9.60 -2.13 -4.20
C ALA A 79 10.13 -1.29 -5.37
N GLY A 80 9.27 -0.99 -6.35
CA GLY A 80 9.60 -0.26 -7.57
C GLY A 80 9.49 1.26 -7.50
N TRP A 81 9.05 1.84 -6.37
CA TRP A 81 8.73 3.27 -6.26
C TRP A 81 7.70 3.75 -7.30
N THR A 82 6.75 2.88 -7.64
CA THR A 82 5.77 3.09 -8.69
C THR A 82 4.84 4.25 -8.34
N SER A 83 4.57 5.13 -9.30
CA SER A 83 3.57 6.19 -9.14
C SER A 83 2.18 5.58 -8.85
N GLY A 84 1.51 6.09 -7.83
CA GLY A 84 0.28 5.53 -7.26
C GLY A 84 0.51 4.62 -6.04
N THR A 85 1.75 4.19 -5.79
CA THR A 85 2.16 3.42 -4.60
C THR A 85 3.47 3.95 -4.01
N ASN A 86 3.74 5.24 -4.21
CA ASN A 86 4.89 5.95 -3.68
C ASN A 86 4.41 7.16 -2.87
N CYS A 87 4.00 6.90 -1.63
CA CYS A 87 3.33 7.83 -0.75
C CYS A 87 4.31 8.62 0.12
N GLY A 88 4.43 9.91 -0.20
CA GLY A 88 5.15 10.93 0.55
C GLY A 88 4.22 12.05 1.01
N TYR A 89 4.74 13.09 1.66
CA TYR A 89 3.91 14.21 2.11
C TYR A 89 3.27 14.95 0.93
N LEU A 90 2.08 15.50 1.13
CA LEU A 90 1.37 16.26 0.10
C LEU A 90 1.89 17.70 -0.02
N THR A 91 2.02 18.40 1.11
CA THR A 91 2.62 19.75 1.19
C THR A 91 3.72 19.79 2.25
N GLU A 92 4.53 20.85 2.28
CA GLU A 92 5.56 21.00 3.32
C GLU A 92 4.97 21.04 4.76
N GLU A 93 3.70 21.40 4.91
CA GLU A 93 3.00 21.38 6.21
C GLU A 93 2.73 19.94 6.70
N ASP A 94 2.62 18.99 5.77
CA ASP A 94 2.39 17.57 6.03
C ASP A 94 3.70 16.79 6.30
N LYS A 95 4.85 17.45 6.16
CA LYS A 95 6.17 16.80 6.20
C LYS A 95 6.49 16.18 7.55
N VAL A 96 6.13 16.85 8.64
CA VAL A 96 6.43 16.38 10.01
C VAL A 96 5.22 15.67 10.57
N VAL A 97 5.41 14.40 10.93
CA VAL A 97 4.35 13.56 11.50
C VAL A 97 4.56 13.47 13.01
N GLU A 98 3.63 14.03 13.77
CA GLU A 98 3.62 13.91 15.23
C GLU A 98 2.69 12.80 15.69
N ILE A 99 2.99 12.19 16.85
CA ILE A 99 2.14 11.13 17.43
C ILE A 99 0.71 11.64 17.62
N GLY A 100 -0.26 10.87 17.13
CA GLY A 100 -1.68 11.19 17.24
C GLY A 100 -2.21 12.24 16.25
N LYS A 101 -1.35 12.84 15.42
CA LYS A 101 -1.76 13.73 14.33
C LYS A 101 -1.81 12.97 13.00
N LYS A 102 -2.79 13.32 12.16
CA LYS A 102 -2.88 12.85 10.77
C LYS A 102 -2.37 13.94 9.84
N VAL A 103 -1.54 13.55 8.87
CA VAL A 103 -1.06 14.43 7.79
C VAL A 103 -1.48 13.85 6.44
N LYS A 104 -1.51 14.67 5.39
CA LYS A 104 -1.90 14.25 4.04
C LYS A 104 -0.72 13.70 3.26
N ALA A 105 -1.01 12.74 2.39
CA ALA A 105 -0.03 12.12 1.53
C ALA A 105 -0.39 12.23 0.05
N ASN A 106 0.64 12.25 -0.80
CA ASN A 106 0.57 12.06 -2.24
C ASN A 106 1.25 10.74 -2.61
N CYS A 107 0.51 9.79 -3.19
CA CYS A 107 1.02 8.48 -3.60
C CYS A 107 1.72 8.45 -4.96
N ALA A 108 1.93 9.61 -5.59
CA ALA A 108 2.80 9.81 -6.74
C ALA A 108 4.03 10.68 -6.40
N SER A 109 4.41 10.72 -5.12
CA SER A 109 5.56 11.49 -4.63
C SER A 109 6.87 10.93 -5.15
N VAL A 110 7.85 11.79 -5.45
CA VAL A 110 9.22 11.38 -5.82
C VAL A 110 10.16 11.57 -4.63
N PHE A 111 10.27 12.79 -4.10
CA PHE A 111 11.27 13.16 -3.10
C PHE A 111 10.68 13.60 -1.75
N GLU A 112 9.35 13.61 -1.63
CA GLU A 112 8.63 14.18 -0.49
C GLU A 112 8.59 13.19 0.71
N ASN A 113 9.74 12.98 1.36
CA ASN A 113 9.86 12.12 2.53
C ASN A 113 9.23 12.74 3.78
N PHE A 114 8.39 11.98 4.48
CA PHE A 114 7.93 12.35 5.83
C PHE A 114 9.09 12.35 6.82
N ARG A 115 8.92 13.05 7.94
CA ARG A 115 9.85 13.09 9.07
C ARG A 115 9.13 12.76 10.36
N PHE A 116 9.77 11.92 11.17
CA PHE A 116 9.35 11.62 12.53
C PHE A 116 10.55 11.55 13.46
N THR A 117 10.50 12.27 14.59
CA THR A 117 11.50 12.19 15.65
C THR A 117 10.87 11.50 16.86
N PRO A 118 11.28 10.26 17.19
CA PRO A 118 10.78 9.59 18.38
C PRO A 118 11.28 10.29 19.65
N ALA A 119 10.40 10.47 20.63
CA ALA A 119 10.74 11.08 21.92
C ALA A 119 11.41 10.09 22.88
N GLU A 120 11.29 8.79 22.62
CA GLU A 120 11.82 7.70 23.43
C GLU A 120 12.13 6.49 22.54
N ASP A 121 13.01 5.60 22.98
CA ASP A 121 13.22 4.33 22.28
C ASP A 121 11.93 3.52 22.29
N GLY A 122 11.62 2.85 21.18
CA GLY A 122 10.50 1.92 21.15
C GLY A 122 10.03 1.53 19.76
N VAL A 123 8.97 0.74 19.76
CA VAL A 123 8.27 0.32 18.54
C VAL A 123 7.16 1.32 18.24
N TYR A 124 7.12 1.80 17.01
CA TYR A 124 6.13 2.72 16.50
C TYR A 124 5.33 2.07 15.38
N GLU A 125 4.03 2.34 15.37
CA GLU A 125 3.09 1.90 14.36
C GLU A 125 2.82 3.06 13.40
N PHE A 126 3.20 2.85 12.14
CA PHE A 126 3.00 3.81 11.05
C PHE A 126 1.78 3.36 10.25
N TYR A 127 0.81 4.25 10.13
CA TYR A 127 -0.44 3.96 9.44
C TYR A 127 -0.52 4.71 8.12
N LEU A 128 -1.08 4.03 7.11
CA LEU A 128 -1.50 4.57 5.84
C LEU A 128 -3.00 4.32 5.68
N ASP A 129 -3.79 5.39 5.63
CA ASP A 129 -5.24 5.37 5.49
C ASP A 129 -5.61 5.90 4.10
N VAL A 130 -6.09 4.99 3.24
CA VAL A 130 -6.48 5.26 1.83
C VAL A 130 -8.01 5.14 1.65
N SER A 131 -8.76 5.33 2.74
CA SER A 131 -10.22 5.28 2.72
C SER A 131 -10.82 6.50 2.01
N GLY A 132 -10.18 7.67 2.14
CA GLY A 132 -10.58 8.93 1.52
C GLY A 132 -9.93 9.24 0.17
N GLU A 133 -10.32 10.36 -0.43
CA GLU A 133 -9.75 10.87 -1.69
C GLU A 133 -8.27 11.25 -1.53
N THR A 134 -7.93 11.92 -0.42
CA THR A 134 -6.53 12.19 -0.04
C THR A 134 -6.10 11.18 1.02
N PRO A 135 -5.07 10.36 0.75
CA PRO A 135 -4.52 9.45 1.75
C PRO A 135 -3.98 10.20 2.97
N LEU A 136 -4.08 9.57 4.13
CA LEU A 136 -3.57 10.10 5.40
C LEU A 136 -2.49 9.20 5.98
N VAL A 137 -1.49 9.81 6.61
CA VAL A 137 -0.44 9.12 7.35
C VAL A 137 -0.47 9.58 8.81
N TYR A 138 -0.27 8.65 9.74
CA TYR A 138 -0.18 8.95 11.16
C TYR A 138 0.62 7.88 11.91
N ILE A 139 1.12 8.26 13.09
CA ILE A 139 1.98 7.41 13.92
C ILE A 139 1.36 7.25 15.31
N LYS A 140 1.45 6.03 15.84
CA LYS A 140 1.20 5.71 17.24
C LYS A 140 2.41 5.01 17.85
N LYS A 141 2.63 5.17 19.15
CA LYS A 141 3.52 4.26 19.88
C LYS A 141 2.81 2.92 20.04
N ALA A 142 3.51 1.80 19.79
CA ALA A 142 2.98 0.49 20.10
C ALA A 142 2.74 0.37 21.62
N SER A 143 1.62 -0.25 22.00
CA SER A 143 1.27 -0.49 23.41
C SER A 143 2.02 -1.67 24.01
#